data_AF-A0A7V5XCE3-F1
#
_entry.id   AF-A0A7V5XCE3-F1
#
_cell.length_a   1.000
_cell.length_b   1.000
_cell.length_c   1.000
_cell.angle_alpha   90.00
_cell.angle_beta   90.00
_cell.angle_gamma   90.00
#
_symmetry.space_group_name_H-M   'P 1'
#
loop_
_entity.id
_entity.type
_entity.pdbx_description
1 polymer ?
#
loop_
_entity_poly.entity_id
_entity_poly.type
_entity_poly.pdbx_seq_one_letter_code
_entity_poly.pdbx_strand_id
1 'polypeptide(L)'
;QALRIGSSSARRRLPVHEFLRRHLPRTLTEPRVQMLNLRGAVDQRLQRLCIDPADRDALDGVVLALAGLSRLWKDPDGRAAIEPVLERARWMVLPLSECPAAPGQGALAVECRASDPALRNALATLHDPVTAAAVEQELDASAALPDKQRSRFAATALPHNRLGAVMFARHRDRRQLFWNRPPRPSWAIAWDGDGWNPVFRRLPLERSRLERPALFIAHWRAAPELPGPDPRTRIWTSGVESWRRLAEHGLWVEGCADHLGFESILPTLNCAVLRLPSLSDWAVLTHEAAVESWAGSGVGQVIASYRLDAGAPPDGDQLSNLRAATHFYWSSPQQYRALAPFPGADAVHACGAGKTADVLCELGIEPVIFPNRSEWRRWLS
;
A
#
# COMPACT_ATOMS: atom_id res chain seq x y z
N GLN A 1 13.34 10.39 23.86
CA GLN A 1 12.48 9.37 24.50
C GLN A 1 12.00 8.39 23.44
N ALA A 2 11.69 7.13 23.79
CA ALA A 2 11.13 6.16 22.84
C ALA A 2 9.60 6.24 22.83
N LEU A 3 8.99 6.16 21.65
CA LEU A 3 7.54 6.09 21.47
C LEU A 3 7.01 4.75 21.96
N ARG A 4 5.99 4.79 22.80
CA ARG A 4 5.40 3.65 23.50
C ARG A 4 4.15 3.18 22.77
N ILE A 5 4.26 2.10 22.00
CA ILE A 5 3.21 1.62 21.11
C ILE A 5 2.58 0.33 21.66
N GLY A 6 1.28 0.34 21.92
CA GLY A 6 0.55 -0.79 22.51
C GLY A 6 0.03 -1.82 21.51
N SER A 7 0.45 -3.08 21.65
CA SER A 7 -0.11 -4.25 20.97
C SER A 7 0.37 -5.56 21.61
N SER A 8 -0.55 -6.40 22.09
CA SER A 8 -0.21 -7.75 22.59
C SER A 8 -0.12 -8.83 21.49
N SER A 9 -0.35 -8.48 20.23
CA SER A 9 -0.37 -9.44 19.12
C SER A 9 1.05 -9.81 18.67
N ALA A 10 1.45 -11.08 18.83
CA ALA A 10 2.79 -11.55 18.47
C ALA A 10 3.11 -11.34 16.98
N ARG A 11 2.12 -11.50 16.10
CA ARG A 11 2.24 -11.21 14.65
C ARG A 11 2.40 -9.72 14.31
N ARG A 12 1.96 -8.80 15.18
CA ARG A 12 2.08 -7.34 14.94
C ARG A 12 3.37 -6.75 15.49
N ARG A 13 3.90 -7.29 16.60
CA ARG A 13 5.00 -6.65 17.36
C ARG A 13 6.23 -6.33 16.51
N LEU A 14 6.79 -7.32 15.82
CA LEU A 14 7.99 -7.10 15.00
C LEU A 14 7.70 -6.28 13.73
N PRO A 15 6.67 -6.62 12.92
CA PRO A 15 6.39 -5.86 11.70
C PRO A 15 6.09 -4.39 11.94
N VAL A 16 5.25 -4.06 12.94
CA VAL A 16 4.90 -2.68 13.25
C VAL A 16 6.10 -1.91 13.79
N HIS A 17 6.89 -2.53 14.68
CA HIS A 17 8.11 -1.91 15.19
C HIS A 17 9.08 -1.54 14.06
N GLU A 18 9.37 -2.48 13.15
CA GLU A 18 10.26 -2.22 12.01
C GLU A 18 9.69 -1.17 11.06
N PHE A 19 8.38 -1.22 10.82
CA PHE A 19 7.70 -0.27 9.95
C PHE A 19 7.80 1.15 10.53
N LEU A 20 7.35 1.37 11.77
CA LEU A 20 7.31 2.69 12.39
C LEU A 20 8.70 3.33 12.49
N ARG A 21 9.75 2.56 12.83
CA ARG A 21 11.13 3.07 12.87
C ARG A 21 11.60 3.70 11.55
N ARG A 22 11.07 3.22 10.42
CA ARG A 22 11.45 3.66 9.07
C ARG A 22 10.49 4.67 8.46
N HIS A 23 9.25 4.74 8.94
CA HIS A 23 8.15 5.44 8.25
C HIS A 23 7.44 6.51 9.09
N LEU A 24 7.89 6.72 10.33
CA LEU A 24 7.51 7.90 11.11
C LEU A 24 8.30 9.13 10.64
N PRO A 25 7.69 10.33 10.70
CA PRO A 25 8.38 11.58 10.39
C PRO A 25 9.70 11.72 11.13
N ARG A 26 10.76 12.12 10.42
CA ARG A 26 12.08 12.37 11.00
C ARG A 26 12.73 13.59 10.37
N THR A 27 13.40 14.39 11.20
CA THR A 27 14.21 15.53 10.75
C THR A 27 15.70 15.20 10.78
N LEU A 28 16.18 14.47 11.81
CA LEU A 28 17.61 14.22 11.99
C LEU A 28 17.97 12.81 12.50
N THR A 29 17.08 12.13 13.24
CA THR A 29 17.38 10.82 13.85
C THR A 29 16.26 9.81 13.66
N GLU A 30 16.60 8.52 13.66
CA GLU A 30 15.60 7.46 13.61
C GLU A 30 14.73 7.46 14.89
N PRO A 31 13.39 7.44 14.76
CA PRO A 31 12.50 7.32 15.89
C PRO A 31 12.78 6.03 16.67
N ARG A 32 12.90 6.13 17.99
CA ARG A 32 12.96 4.96 18.88
C ARG A 32 11.53 4.51 19.18
N VAL A 33 11.23 3.24 18.97
CA VAL A 33 9.89 2.65 19.19
C VAL A 33 9.98 1.49 20.17
N GLN A 34 9.11 1.48 21.17
CA GLN A 34 8.99 0.42 22.15
C GLN A 34 7.59 -0.20 22.07
N MET A 35 7.53 -1.52 21.80
CA MET A 35 6.25 -2.24 21.77
C MET A 35 5.87 -2.73 23.17
N LEU A 36 4.72 -2.30 23.66
CA LEU A 36 4.17 -2.66 24.97
C LEU A 36 2.94 -3.57 24.83
N ASN A 37 2.68 -4.38 25.86
CA ASN A 37 1.49 -5.21 25.90
C ASN A 37 0.24 -4.35 26.11
N LEU A 38 -0.84 -4.68 25.41
CA LEU A 38 -2.10 -3.98 25.46
C LEU A 38 -3.26 -4.97 25.35
N ARG A 39 -4.11 -5.00 26.37
CA ARG A 39 -5.30 -5.87 26.49
C ARG A 39 -6.52 -5.01 26.89
N GLY A 40 -7.70 -5.63 26.95
CA GLY A 40 -8.98 -4.96 27.23
C GLY A 40 -9.86 -4.82 25.99
N ALA A 41 -11.03 -4.21 26.13
CA ALA A 41 -11.89 -3.86 25.01
C ALA A 41 -11.29 -2.71 24.16
N VAL A 42 -11.82 -2.45 22.97
CA VAL A 42 -11.21 -1.51 22.00
C VAL A 42 -11.19 -0.08 22.53
N ASP A 43 -12.30 0.39 23.08
CA ASP A 43 -12.48 1.67 23.77
C ASP A 43 -11.47 1.82 24.93
N GLN A 44 -11.38 0.83 25.82
CA GLN A 44 -10.44 0.85 26.96
C GLN A 44 -8.98 0.91 26.50
N ARG A 45 -8.66 0.24 25.39
CA ARG A 45 -7.32 0.30 24.78
C ARG A 45 -7.03 1.69 24.22
N LEU A 46 -7.99 2.33 23.57
CA LEU A 46 -7.86 3.69 23.06
C LEU A 46 -7.67 4.71 24.19
N GLN A 47 -8.37 4.54 25.30
CA GLN A 47 -8.25 5.44 26.47
C GLN A 47 -6.82 5.49 27.05
N ARG A 48 -5.95 4.50 26.78
CA ARG A 48 -4.52 4.56 27.14
C ARG A 48 -3.77 5.72 26.49
N LEU A 49 -4.28 6.27 25.38
CA LEU A 49 -3.74 7.46 24.71
C LEU A 49 -4.07 8.77 25.45
N CYS A 50 -5.04 8.73 26.37
CA CYS A 50 -5.51 9.89 27.12
C CYS A 50 -4.91 9.98 28.53
N ILE A 51 -4.13 8.97 28.94
CA ILE A 51 -3.40 8.96 30.21
C ILE A 51 -2.28 10.01 30.15
N ASP A 52 -2.03 10.67 31.26
CA ASP A 52 -0.92 11.62 31.41
C ASP A 52 0.41 11.01 30.94
N PRO A 53 1.17 11.66 30.03
CA PRO A 53 2.44 11.12 29.52
C PRO A 53 3.50 10.80 30.60
N ALA A 54 3.39 11.40 31.80
CA ALA A 54 4.26 11.09 32.93
C ALA A 54 3.95 9.70 33.56
N ASP A 55 2.77 9.14 33.31
CA ASP A 55 2.39 7.83 33.82
C ASP A 55 3.11 6.69 33.07
N ARG A 56 3.58 5.70 33.82
CA ARG A 56 4.17 4.47 33.27
C ARG A 56 3.19 3.64 32.45
N ASP A 57 1.91 3.95 32.44
CA ASP A 57 0.88 3.22 31.69
C ASP A 57 0.41 3.98 30.45
N ALA A 58 0.87 5.22 30.25
CA ALA A 58 0.56 6.02 29.08
C ALA A 58 1.19 5.43 27.80
N LEU A 59 0.45 5.54 26.70
CA LEU A 59 0.88 5.11 25.38
C LEU A 59 0.84 6.27 24.39
N ASP A 60 1.84 6.33 23.51
CA ASP A 60 1.89 7.30 22.41
C ASP A 60 1.10 6.81 21.18
N GLY A 61 0.80 5.52 21.11
CA GLY A 61 0.05 4.92 20.01
C GLY A 61 -0.46 3.52 20.33
N VAL A 62 -1.52 3.10 19.62
CA VAL A 62 -2.10 1.76 19.75
C VAL A 62 -2.32 1.12 18.38
N VAL A 63 -2.18 -0.20 18.28
CA VAL A 63 -2.38 -0.94 17.02
C VAL A 63 -3.64 -1.79 17.09
N LEU A 64 -4.65 -1.40 16.30
CA LEU A 64 -5.97 -2.03 16.27
C LEU A 64 -6.32 -2.46 14.85
N ALA A 65 -7.30 -3.37 14.72
CA ALA A 65 -7.82 -3.74 13.41
C ALA A 65 -8.83 -2.67 12.95
N LEU A 66 -8.63 -2.13 11.74
CA LEU A 66 -9.52 -1.11 11.17
C LEU A 66 -10.98 -1.59 11.09
N ALA A 67 -11.19 -2.87 10.73
CA ALA A 67 -12.52 -3.46 10.68
C ALA A 67 -13.26 -3.45 12.04
N GLY A 68 -12.53 -3.56 13.16
CA GLY A 68 -13.13 -3.47 14.49
C GLY A 68 -13.58 -2.05 14.82
N LEU A 69 -12.74 -1.06 14.50
CA LEU A 69 -13.07 0.36 14.66
C LEU A 69 -14.23 0.78 13.75
N SER A 70 -14.26 0.29 12.50
CA SER A 70 -15.35 0.56 11.55
C SER A 70 -16.70 0.04 12.04
N ARG A 71 -16.75 -1.13 12.69
CA ARG A 71 -17.97 -1.67 13.28
C ARG A 71 -18.45 -0.84 14.46
N LEU A 72 -17.56 -0.50 15.39
CA LEU A 72 -17.89 0.36 16.52
C LEU A 72 -18.36 1.74 16.07
N TRP A 73 -17.79 2.30 15.02
CA TRP A 73 -18.21 3.59 14.47
C TRP A 73 -19.63 3.59 13.90
N LYS A 74 -20.11 2.43 13.41
CA LYS A 74 -21.48 2.27 12.90
C LYS A 74 -22.50 2.08 14.00
N ASP A 75 -22.06 1.69 15.19
CA ASP A 75 -22.88 1.55 16.38
C ASP A 75 -22.91 2.88 17.17
N PRO A 76 -24.08 3.44 17.55
CA PRO A 76 -24.15 4.73 18.23
C PRO A 76 -23.35 4.80 19.54
N ASP A 77 -23.46 3.77 20.38
CA ASP A 77 -22.77 3.73 21.68
C ASP A 77 -21.26 3.50 21.48
N GLY A 78 -20.89 2.58 20.59
CA GLY A 78 -19.52 2.33 20.18
C GLY A 78 -18.85 3.57 19.62
N ARG A 79 -19.55 4.35 18.80
CA ARG A 79 -19.06 5.62 18.24
C ARG A 79 -18.83 6.64 19.35
N ALA A 80 -19.81 6.85 20.22
CA ALA A 80 -19.70 7.79 21.34
C ALA A 80 -18.49 7.46 22.24
N ALA A 81 -18.18 6.17 22.43
CA ALA A 81 -17.04 5.73 23.24
C ALA A 81 -15.66 5.98 22.60
N ILE A 82 -15.55 6.01 21.27
CA ILE A 82 -14.25 6.10 20.57
C ILE A 82 -13.99 7.46 19.90
N GLU A 83 -15.03 8.15 19.43
CA GLU A 83 -14.91 9.38 18.64
C GLU A 83 -14.05 10.47 19.32
N PRO A 84 -14.23 10.79 20.62
CA PRO A 84 -13.43 11.83 21.28
C PRO A 84 -11.93 11.52 21.31
N VAL A 85 -11.55 10.25 21.42
CA VAL A 85 -10.14 9.83 21.42
C VAL A 85 -9.57 9.89 20.00
N LEU A 86 -10.35 9.43 19.01
CA LEU A 86 -9.92 9.40 17.61
C LEU A 86 -9.74 10.80 16.99
N GLU A 87 -10.50 11.80 17.44
CA GLU A 87 -10.33 13.21 17.02
C GLU A 87 -8.96 13.78 17.35
N ARG A 88 -8.37 13.31 18.45
CA ARG A 88 -7.08 13.77 18.96
C ARG A 88 -5.92 12.92 18.45
N ALA A 89 -6.21 11.75 17.89
CA ALA A 89 -5.22 10.82 17.39
C ALA A 89 -4.77 11.16 15.96
N ARG A 90 -3.57 10.71 15.60
CA ARG A 90 -3.11 10.65 14.21
C ARG A 90 -3.20 9.21 13.71
N TRP A 91 -3.61 9.07 12.45
CA TRP A 91 -3.84 7.76 11.84
C TRP A 91 -2.61 7.27 11.09
N MET A 92 -2.39 5.96 11.14
CA MET A 92 -1.57 5.21 10.20
C MET A 92 -2.28 3.90 9.86
N VAL A 93 -2.84 3.82 8.66
CA VAL A 93 -3.32 2.59 8.03
C VAL A 93 -2.10 1.87 7.46
N LEU A 94 -1.65 0.85 8.18
CA LEU A 94 -0.39 0.18 7.89
C LEU A 94 -0.48 -0.65 6.59
N PRO A 95 0.54 -0.59 5.72
CA PRO A 95 0.56 -1.33 4.45
C PRO A 95 0.61 -2.83 4.68
N LEU A 96 -0.15 -3.58 3.87
CA LEU A 96 -0.23 -5.03 3.97
C LEU A 96 1.06 -5.72 3.50
N SER A 97 1.85 -5.07 2.65
CA SER A 97 3.16 -5.60 2.24
C SER A 97 4.18 -5.65 3.38
N GLU A 98 3.99 -4.84 4.43
CA GLU A 98 4.87 -4.79 5.60
C GLU A 98 4.23 -5.39 6.84
N CYS A 99 2.95 -5.06 7.07
CA CYS A 99 2.17 -5.41 8.26
C CYS A 99 0.88 -6.14 7.86
N PRO A 100 0.96 -7.34 7.25
CA PRO A 100 -0.24 -8.11 6.92
C PRO A 100 -1.05 -8.43 8.19
N ALA A 101 -2.34 -8.68 8.01
CA ALA A 101 -3.26 -8.92 9.09
C ALA A 101 -3.20 -10.37 9.62
N ALA A 102 -3.98 -10.68 10.65
CA ALA A 102 -4.24 -12.08 10.98
C ALA A 102 -5.08 -12.72 9.85
N PRO A 103 -4.90 -14.01 9.55
CA PRO A 103 -5.83 -14.75 8.70
C PRO A 103 -7.28 -14.53 9.14
N GLY A 104 -8.17 -14.21 8.19
CA GLY A 104 -9.57 -13.90 8.41
C GLY A 104 -9.86 -12.55 9.05
N GLN A 105 -8.87 -11.67 9.24
CA GLN A 105 -9.10 -10.40 9.94
C GLN A 105 -10.10 -9.51 9.18
N GLY A 106 -11.27 -9.32 9.77
CA GLY A 106 -12.32 -8.48 9.20
C GLY A 106 -13.47 -9.29 8.58
N ALA A 107 -13.27 -10.57 8.30
CA ALA A 107 -14.37 -11.49 7.97
C ALA A 107 -15.19 -11.84 9.23
N LEU A 108 -16.48 -12.15 9.03
CA LEU A 108 -17.33 -12.77 10.05
C LEU A 108 -17.65 -14.18 9.57
N ALA A 109 -17.52 -15.15 10.46
CA ALA A 109 -17.89 -16.54 10.21
C ALA A 109 -19.05 -16.91 11.13
N VAL A 110 -20.00 -17.68 10.60
CA VAL A 110 -21.10 -18.28 11.37
C VAL A 110 -20.86 -19.79 11.41
N GLU A 111 -20.69 -20.33 12.61
CA GLU A 111 -20.56 -21.77 12.82
C GLU A 111 -21.95 -22.40 13.00
N CYS A 112 -22.18 -23.54 12.36
CA CYS A 112 -23.39 -24.32 12.52
C CYS A 112 -23.09 -25.82 12.51
N ARG A 113 -24.05 -26.64 12.95
CA ARG A 113 -23.91 -28.11 12.92
C ARG A 113 -23.89 -28.60 11.47
N ALA A 114 -22.93 -29.46 11.15
CA ALA A 114 -22.83 -30.07 9.81
C ALA A 114 -24.10 -30.87 9.41
N SER A 115 -24.80 -31.43 10.39
CA SER A 115 -26.03 -32.22 10.23
C SER A 115 -27.32 -31.40 10.11
N ASP A 116 -27.24 -30.07 10.01
CA ASP A 116 -28.40 -29.17 9.92
C ASP A 116 -28.51 -28.53 8.52
N PRO A 117 -29.05 -29.26 7.52
CA PRO A 117 -29.10 -28.77 6.14
C PRO A 117 -30.04 -27.56 5.99
N ALA A 118 -31.09 -27.46 6.81
CA ALA A 118 -32.00 -26.33 6.81
C ALA A 118 -31.27 -25.04 7.19
N LEU A 119 -30.51 -25.06 8.30
CA LEU A 119 -29.70 -23.92 8.72
C LEU A 119 -28.59 -23.60 7.71
N ARG A 120 -27.91 -24.61 7.15
CA ARG A 120 -26.88 -24.38 6.11
C ARG A 120 -27.44 -23.66 4.88
N ASN A 121 -28.63 -24.07 4.42
CA ASN A 121 -29.29 -23.41 3.29
C ASN A 121 -29.68 -21.97 3.62
N ALA A 122 -30.14 -21.70 4.85
CA ALA A 122 -30.42 -20.35 5.30
C ALA A 122 -29.14 -19.48 5.38
N LEU A 123 -28.04 -20.02 5.90
CA LEU A 123 -26.77 -19.30 6.01
C LEU A 123 -26.09 -19.07 4.65
N ALA A 124 -26.39 -19.87 3.63
CA ALA A 124 -25.83 -19.71 2.28
C ALA A 124 -26.15 -18.32 1.68
N THR A 125 -27.24 -17.67 2.09
CA THR A 125 -27.60 -16.32 1.60
C THR A 125 -26.69 -15.22 2.15
N LEU A 126 -25.94 -15.49 3.24
CA LEU A 126 -24.98 -14.56 3.84
C LEU A 126 -23.55 -14.80 3.32
N HIS A 127 -23.32 -15.90 2.59
CA HIS A 127 -22.00 -16.33 2.18
C HIS A 127 -21.48 -15.47 1.03
N ASP A 128 -20.30 -14.86 1.21
CA ASP A 128 -19.59 -14.19 0.14
C ASP A 128 -18.45 -15.09 -0.38
N PRO A 129 -18.56 -15.65 -1.60
CA PRO A 129 -17.59 -16.61 -2.12
C PRO A 129 -16.19 -15.99 -2.33
N VAL A 130 -16.11 -14.69 -2.63
CA VAL A 130 -14.82 -14.00 -2.83
C VAL A 130 -14.08 -13.88 -1.50
N THR A 131 -14.75 -13.44 -0.43
CA THR A 131 -14.18 -13.40 0.92
C THR A 131 -13.84 -14.80 1.42
N ALA A 132 -14.71 -15.80 1.18
CA ALA A 132 -14.46 -17.17 1.61
C ALA A 132 -13.17 -17.73 0.99
N ALA A 133 -12.99 -17.59 -0.33
CA ALA A 133 -11.77 -18.03 -1.02
C ALA A 133 -10.51 -17.32 -0.51
N ALA A 134 -10.58 -16.01 -0.24
CA ALA A 134 -9.47 -15.25 0.34
C ALA A 134 -9.11 -15.75 1.75
N VAL A 135 -10.11 -15.97 2.62
CA VAL A 135 -9.90 -16.48 3.98
C VAL A 135 -9.36 -17.91 3.98
N GLU A 136 -9.86 -18.76 3.09
CA GLU A 136 -9.37 -20.13 2.91
C GLU A 136 -7.89 -20.13 2.53
N GLN A 137 -7.49 -19.32 1.54
CA GLN A 137 -6.09 -19.17 1.14
C GLN A 137 -5.18 -18.72 2.31
N GLU A 138 -5.65 -17.77 3.12
CA GLU A 138 -4.90 -17.29 4.30
C GLU A 138 -4.77 -18.37 5.39
N LEU A 139 -5.84 -19.13 5.63
CA LEU A 139 -5.87 -20.19 6.63
C LEU A 139 -5.03 -21.39 6.20
N ASP A 140 -5.06 -21.78 4.93
CA ASP A 140 -4.23 -22.86 4.37
C ASP A 140 -2.75 -22.53 4.51
N ALA A 141 -2.36 -21.30 4.17
CA ALA A 141 -0.99 -20.83 4.36
C ALA A 141 -0.57 -20.85 5.84
N SER A 142 -1.49 -20.55 6.75
CA SER A 142 -1.25 -20.65 8.19
C SER A 142 -1.18 -22.12 8.65
N ALA A 143 -2.00 -23.00 8.10
CA ALA A 143 -2.09 -24.42 8.49
C ALA A 143 -0.82 -25.18 8.10
N ALA A 144 -0.16 -24.79 7.00
CA ALA A 144 1.11 -25.34 6.56
C ALA A 144 2.28 -25.06 7.53
N LEU A 145 2.11 -24.15 8.50
CA LEU A 145 3.11 -23.85 9.52
C LEU A 145 2.89 -24.66 10.80
N PRO A 146 3.97 -25.01 11.55
CA PRO A 146 3.85 -25.63 12.87
C PRO A 146 3.05 -24.76 13.85
N ASP A 147 2.26 -25.37 14.76
CA ASP A 147 1.36 -24.68 15.69
C ASP A 147 1.99 -23.49 16.45
N LYS A 148 3.21 -23.69 16.96
CA LYS A 148 3.95 -22.66 17.71
C LYS A 148 4.31 -21.42 16.85
N GLN A 149 4.28 -21.55 15.53
CA GLN A 149 4.59 -20.50 14.55
C GLN A 149 3.33 -19.77 14.06
N ARG A 150 2.17 -20.43 14.03
CA ARG A 150 0.89 -19.86 13.55
C ARG A 150 0.49 -18.56 14.26
N SER A 151 0.73 -18.46 15.58
CA SER A 151 0.44 -17.24 16.35
C SER A 151 1.22 -15.99 15.93
N ARG A 152 2.35 -16.18 15.23
CA ARG A 152 3.23 -15.12 14.69
C ARG A 152 3.07 -14.93 13.18
N PHE A 153 2.27 -15.77 12.54
CA PHE A 153 1.97 -15.66 11.12
C PHE A 153 0.88 -14.61 10.90
N ALA A 154 1.05 -13.90 9.79
CA ALA A 154 0.11 -12.92 9.29
C ALA A 154 -0.04 -13.15 7.78
N ALA A 155 -1.28 -13.09 7.30
CA ALA A 155 -1.62 -13.23 5.90
C ALA A 155 -2.85 -12.36 5.59
N THR A 156 -2.87 -11.76 4.41
CA THR A 156 -4.02 -11.03 3.89
C THR A 156 -4.08 -11.23 2.38
N ALA A 157 -5.11 -11.92 1.92
CA ALA A 157 -5.43 -12.18 0.53
C ALA A 157 -6.46 -11.14 0.05
N LEU A 158 -6.23 -10.62 -1.16
CA LEU A 158 -7.03 -9.58 -1.78
C LEU A 158 -7.26 -9.94 -3.25
N PRO A 159 -8.49 -9.81 -3.77
CA PRO A 159 -8.72 -9.86 -5.20
C PRO A 159 -8.14 -8.60 -5.87
N HIS A 160 -7.54 -8.76 -7.04
CA HIS A 160 -7.02 -7.66 -7.84
C HIS A 160 -7.37 -7.87 -9.32
N ASN A 161 -7.99 -6.87 -9.95
CA ASN A 161 -8.55 -6.99 -11.31
C ASN A 161 -7.54 -7.45 -12.38
N ARG A 162 -6.27 -7.04 -12.27
CA ARG A 162 -5.20 -7.41 -13.22
C ARG A 162 -4.29 -8.55 -12.76
N LEU A 163 -4.25 -8.85 -11.46
CA LEU A 163 -3.28 -9.78 -10.87
C LEU A 163 -3.92 -11.07 -10.36
N GLY A 164 -5.26 -11.15 -10.38
CA GLY A 164 -6.00 -12.19 -9.68
C GLY A 164 -5.88 -12.02 -8.16
N ALA A 165 -5.96 -13.12 -7.42
CA ALA A 165 -5.75 -13.12 -5.99
C ALA A 165 -4.28 -12.82 -5.65
N VAL A 166 -4.05 -11.81 -4.80
CA VAL A 166 -2.75 -11.42 -4.26
C VAL A 166 -2.79 -11.57 -2.75
N MET A 167 -1.89 -12.35 -2.18
CA MET A 167 -1.77 -12.53 -0.73
C MET A 167 -0.41 -12.08 -0.22
N PHE A 168 -0.42 -11.09 0.65
CA PHE A 168 0.74 -10.71 1.45
C PHE A 168 0.81 -11.58 2.68
N ALA A 169 1.95 -12.21 2.92
CA ALA A 169 2.16 -13.00 4.13
C ALA A 169 3.48 -12.63 4.80
N ARG A 170 3.52 -12.78 6.12
CA ARG A 170 4.71 -12.53 6.90
C ARG A 170 4.81 -13.49 8.06
N HIS A 171 5.98 -14.13 8.18
CA HIS A 171 6.37 -14.89 9.35
C HIS A 171 7.71 -14.37 9.86
N ARG A 172 7.70 -13.71 11.03
CA ARG A 172 8.87 -13.04 11.60
C ARG A 172 9.42 -11.96 10.64
N ASP A 173 10.65 -12.12 10.20
CA ASP A 173 11.40 -11.27 9.27
C ASP A 173 11.15 -11.65 7.80
N ARG A 174 10.58 -12.83 7.53
CA ARG A 174 10.32 -13.30 6.17
C ARG A 174 8.99 -12.77 5.66
N ARG A 175 9.05 -11.91 4.64
CA ARG A 175 7.92 -11.43 3.85
C ARG A 175 7.76 -12.33 2.61
N GLN A 176 6.53 -12.70 2.31
CA GLN A 176 6.17 -13.51 1.16
C GLN A 176 5.00 -12.85 0.43
N LEU A 177 5.00 -12.99 -0.89
CA LEU A 177 3.93 -12.53 -1.75
C LEU A 177 3.49 -13.70 -2.61
N PHE A 178 2.22 -14.07 -2.49
CA PHE A 178 1.60 -15.10 -3.30
C PHE A 178 0.68 -14.41 -4.30
N TRP A 179 0.80 -14.78 -5.57
CA TRP A 179 0.00 -14.23 -6.65
C TRP A 179 0.05 -15.20 -7.83
N ASN A 180 -0.84 -15.01 -8.81
CA ASN A 180 -0.89 -15.87 -9.99
C ASN A 180 0.26 -15.54 -10.96
N ARG A 181 1.46 -16.04 -10.66
CA ARG A 181 2.67 -15.79 -11.44
C ARG A 181 2.61 -16.53 -12.79
N PRO A 182 2.90 -15.86 -13.92
CA PRO A 182 2.94 -16.52 -15.22
C PRO A 182 4.08 -17.54 -15.31
N PRO A 183 4.00 -18.53 -16.22
CA PRO A 183 5.09 -19.47 -16.47
C PRO A 183 6.40 -18.75 -16.74
N ARG A 184 7.49 -19.28 -16.20
CA ARG A 184 8.83 -18.73 -16.40
C ARG A 184 9.26 -18.90 -17.88
N PRO A 185 9.84 -17.87 -18.51
CA PRO A 185 10.38 -18.00 -19.86
C PRO A 185 11.60 -18.92 -19.86
N SER A 186 11.77 -19.70 -20.93
CA SER A 186 12.90 -20.62 -21.10
C SER A 186 14.24 -19.89 -21.26
N TRP A 187 14.21 -18.65 -21.74
CA TRP A 187 15.35 -17.75 -21.84
C TRP A 187 14.88 -16.29 -21.76
N ALA A 188 15.71 -15.41 -21.24
CA ALA A 188 15.41 -13.98 -21.18
C ALA A 188 16.70 -13.16 -21.09
N ILE A 189 16.73 -12.06 -21.84
CA ILE A 189 17.72 -11.00 -21.64
C ILE A 189 16.97 -9.83 -21.00
N ALA A 190 17.22 -9.64 -19.71
CA ALA A 190 16.46 -8.72 -18.87
C ALA A 190 16.92 -7.27 -19.09
N TRP A 191 15.96 -6.38 -19.30
CA TRP A 191 16.13 -4.94 -19.16
C TRP A 191 15.13 -4.41 -18.15
N ASP A 192 15.63 -3.96 -17.00
CA ASP A 192 14.80 -3.63 -15.84
C ASP A 192 14.61 -2.13 -15.63
N GLY A 193 15.19 -1.33 -16.52
CA GLY A 193 15.16 0.12 -16.50
C GLY A 193 15.95 0.80 -15.38
N ASP A 194 16.68 0.08 -14.51
CA ASP A 194 17.40 0.71 -13.37
C ASP A 194 18.56 1.61 -13.82
N GLY A 195 19.23 1.27 -14.93
CA GLY A 195 20.26 2.12 -15.54
C GLY A 195 19.72 3.39 -16.22
N TRP A 196 18.39 3.54 -16.34
CA TRP A 196 17.74 4.57 -17.14
C TRP A 196 17.25 5.80 -16.35
N ASN A 197 17.30 5.75 -15.01
CA ASN A 197 16.93 6.89 -14.16
C ASN A 197 17.69 8.21 -14.46
N PRO A 198 18.95 8.21 -14.99
CA PRO A 198 19.68 9.46 -15.29
C PRO A 198 19.21 10.22 -16.55
N VAL A 199 18.49 9.59 -17.48
CA VAL A 199 18.18 10.21 -18.78
C VAL A 199 17.02 11.20 -18.69
N PHE A 200 16.09 11.01 -17.74
CA PHE A 200 15.02 11.98 -17.54
C PHE A 200 15.41 13.05 -16.53
N ARG A 201 15.74 14.24 -17.03
CA ARG A 201 15.90 15.40 -16.16
C ARG A 201 14.52 15.79 -15.63
N ARG A 202 14.39 15.87 -14.31
CA ARG A 202 13.17 16.38 -13.68
C ARG A 202 13.25 17.89 -13.68
N LEU A 203 12.30 18.52 -14.34
CA LEU A 203 12.13 19.95 -14.29
C LEU A 203 10.95 20.23 -13.36
N PRO A 204 11.16 20.92 -12.22
CA PRO A 204 10.05 21.33 -11.37
C PRO A 204 9.10 22.22 -12.17
N LEU A 205 7.80 22.08 -11.92
CA LEU A 205 6.79 22.96 -12.46
C LEU A 205 6.33 23.91 -11.35
N GLU A 206 6.00 25.15 -11.71
CA GLU A 206 5.27 26.03 -10.80
C GLU A 206 3.93 25.38 -10.44
N ARG A 207 3.59 25.41 -9.15
CA ARG A 207 2.39 24.75 -8.64
C ARG A 207 1.40 25.81 -8.20
N SER A 208 0.14 25.58 -8.54
CA SER A 208 -0.96 26.24 -7.82
C SER A 208 -0.85 25.93 -6.33
N ARG A 209 -1.30 26.87 -5.49
CA ARG A 209 -1.34 26.67 -4.04
C ARG A 209 -2.11 25.39 -3.71
N LEU A 210 -1.59 24.66 -2.74
CA LEU A 210 -2.22 23.44 -2.24
C LEU A 210 -3.31 23.84 -1.25
N GLU A 211 -4.56 23.81 -1.71
CA GLU A 211 -5.73 24.29 -0.95
C GLU A 211 -6.60 23.16 -0.38
N ARG A 212 -6.19 21.90 -0.61
CA ARG A 212 -6.98 20.73 -0.27
C ARG A 212 -6.55 20.09 1.05
N PRO A 213 -7.50 19.64 1.90
CA PRO A 213 -7.19 19.02 3.19
C PRO A 213 -6.57 17.62 3.08
N ALA A 214 -6.64 16.97 1.92
CA ALA A 214 -6.11 15.63 1.70
C ALA A 214 -5.31 15.53 0.39
N LEU A 215 -4.21 14.79 0.45
CA LEU A 215 -3.27 14.62 -0.65
C LEU A 215 -2.99 13.16 -0.94
N PHE A 216 -3.05 12.80 -2.22
CA PHE A 216 -2.43 11.58 -2.72
C PHE A 216 -1.17 11.92 -3.50
N ILE A 217 -0.02 11.47 -2.99
CA ILE A 217 1.28 11.70 -3.61
C ILE A 217 1.64 10.47 -4.43
N ALA A 218 1.50 10.56 -5.75
CA ALA A 218 1.68 9.43 -6.67
C ALA A 218 3.10 8.84 -6.63
N HIS A 219 4.09 9.66 -6.28
CA HIS A 219 5.46 9.24 -6.03
C HIS A 219 6.15 10.30 -5.16
N TRP A 220 7.06 9.91 -4.24
CA TRP A 220 7.71 10.88 -3.33
C TRP A 220 8.38 12.06 -4.04
N ARG A 221 8.91 11.83 -5.25
CA ARG A 221 9.49 12.84 -6.15
C ARG A 221 8.50 13.92 -6.59
N ALA A 222 7.20 13.69 -6.48
CA ALA A 222 6.17 14.67 -6.76
C ALA A 222 6.01 15.71 -5.65
N ALA A 223 6.68 15.53 -4.52
CA ALA A 223 6.61 16.42 -3.36
C ALA A 223 7.99 16.87 -2.85
N PRO A 224 8.99 17.20 -3.71
CA PRO A 224 10.35 17.44 -3.26
C PRO A 224 10.53 18.70 -2.40
N GLU A 225 9.53 19.58 -2.33
CA GLU A 225 9.60 20.88 -1.65
C GLU A 225 8.21 21.33 -1.15
N LEU A 226 7.36 20.40 -0.68
CA LEU A 226 6.14 20.86 0.00
C LEU A 226 6.59 21.69 1.22
N PRO A 227 6.33 23.02 1.29
CA PRO A 227 6.54 23.76 2.53
C PRO A 227 5.75 23.00 3.59
N GLY A 228 6.42 22.67 4.71
CA GLY A 228 5.96 21.67 5.69
C GLY A 228 4.44 21.64 5.75
N PRO A 229 3.79 20.62 5.14
CA PRO A 229 2.35 20.67 4.91
C PRO A 229 1.68 20.85 6.25
N ASP A 230 0.58 21.60 6.26
CA ASP A 230 -0.22 21.79 7.47
C ASP A 230 -0.30 20.42 8.17
N PRO A 231 0.12 20.29 9.45
CA PRO A 231 0.06 19.04 10.21
C PRO A 231 -1.34 18.40 10.25
N ARG A 232 -2.38 19.09 9.75
CA ARG A 232 -3.75 18.62 9.55
C ARG A 232 -3.99 17.97 8.17
N THR A 233 -3.08 18.15 7.21
CA THR A 233 -3.18 17.59 5.86
C THR A 233 -3.10 16.07 5.93
N ARG A 234 -4.10 15.40 5.34
CA ARG A 234 -4.17 13.93 5.31
C ARG A 234 -3.36 13.44 4.11
N ILE A 235 -2.19 12.83 4.32
CA ILE A 235 -1.29 12.42 3.23
C ILE A 235 -1.34 10.92 3.00
N TRP A 236 -1.57 10.51 1.76
CA TRP A 236 -1.49 9.12 1.27
C TRP A 236 -0.55 9.04 0.08
N THR A 237 -0.06 7.84 -0.24
CA THR A 237 0.89 7.66 -1.34
C THR A 237 0.71 6.32 -2.08
N SER A 238 1.40 6.15 -3.20
CA SER A 238 1.31 4.93 -4.01
C SER A 238 1.91 3.69 -3.35
N GLY A 239 2.91 3.85 -2.48
CA GLY A 239 3.56 2.69 -1.87
C GLY A 239 4.57 3.01 -0.78
N VAL A 240 5.09 1.94 -0.18
CA VAL A 240 5.91 1.97 1.06
C VAL A 240 7.21 2.75 0.89
N GLU A 241 7.90 2.66 -0.26
CA GLU A 241 9.12 3.43 -0.50
C GLU A 241 8.82 4.94 -0.58
N SER A 242 7.73 5.33 -1.26
CA SER A 242 7.32 6.73 -1.27
C SER A 242 6.96 7.21 0.13
N TRP A 243 6.26 6.39 0.93
CA TRP A 243 5.98 6.71 2.33
C TRP A 243 7.27 6.97 3.10
N ARG A 244 8.25 6.06 3.03
CA ARG A 244 9.54 6.21 3.71
C ARG A 244 10.24 7.52 3.35
N ARG A 245 10.30 7.83 2.05
CA ARG A 245 10.94 9.05 1.55
C ARG A 245 10.20 10.30 1.99
N LEU A 246 8.87 10.30 2.01
CA LEU A 246 8.08 11.43 2.52
C LEU A 246 8.30 11.61 4.03
N ALA A 247 8.33 10.53 4.79
CA ALA A 247 8.62 10.56 6.23
C ALA A 247 10.04 11.07 6.55
N GLU A 248 11.03 10.78 5.69
CA GLU A 248 12.39 11.36 5.75
C GLU A 248 12.41 12.87 5.59
N HIS A 249 11.38 13.46 4.98
CA HIS A 249 11.20 14.91 4.86
C HIS A 249 10.25 15.47 5.95
N GLY A 250 10.03 14.71 7.02
CA GLY A 250 9.20 15.13 8.14
C GLY A 250 7.68 15.03 7.91
N LEU A 251 7.23 14.35 6.85
CA LEU A 251 5.80 14.27 6.52
C LEU A 251 5.12 13.10 7.23
N TRP A 252 3.98 13.36 7.88
CA TRP A 252 3.10 12.31 8.42
C TRP A 252 2.24 11.72 7.30
N VAL A 253 2.60 10.53 6.84
CA VAL A 253 1.80 9.77 5.87
C VAL A 253 0.89 8.81 6.63
N GLU A 254 -0.38 8.77 6.23
CA GLU A 254 -1.42 7.98 6.90
C GLU A 254 -1.69 6.64 6.24
N GLY A 255 -1.34 6.46 4.96
CA GLY A 255 -1.66 5.25 4.23
C GLY A 255 -0.98 5.19 2.88
N CYS A 256 -0.96 4.00 2.27
CA CYS A 256 -0.54 3.85 0.88
C CYS A 256 -1.29 2.74 0.16
N ALA A 257 -1.12 2.70 -1.17
CA ALA A 257 -1.76 1.72 -2.04
C ALA A 257 -1.00 0.41 -2.25
N ASP A 258 0.09 0.16 -1.51
CA ASP A 258 0.91 -1.06 -1.65
C ASP A 258 1.38 -1.35 -3.11
N HIS A 259 1.42 -0.31 -3.97
CA HIS A 259 1.63 -0.39 -5.43
C HIS A 259 0.55 -1.18 -6.21
N LEU A 260 -0.61 -1.42 -5.61
CA LEU A 260 -1.76 -2.07 -6.23
C LEU A 260 -2.70 -1.10 -6.97
N GLY A 261 -2.29 0.16 -7.13
CA GLY A 261 -3.09 1.20 -7.80
C GLY A 261 -3.96 2.01 -6.83
N PHE A 262 -4.34 3.21 -7.24
CA PHE A 262 -5.13 4.11 -6.38
C PHE A 262 -6.54 3.54 -6.12
N GLU A 263 -7.08 2.86 -7.11
CA GLU A 263 -8.39 2.23 -7.11
C GLU A 263 -8.50 1.15 -6.03
N SER A 264 -7.39 0.48 -5.69
CA SER A 264 -7.38 -0.60 -4.68
C SER A 264 -7.60 -0.10 -3.25
N ILE A 265 -7.37 1.19 -2.98
CA ILE A 265 -7.55 1.79 -1.64
C ILE A 265 -8.85 2.57 -1.49
N LEU A 266 -9.65 2.73 -2.55
CA LEU A 266 -10.93 3.46 -2.48
C LEU A 266 -11.86 2.94 -1.37
N PRO A 267 -12.02 1.62 -1.13
CA PRO A 267 -12.82 1.13 -0.01
C PRO A 267 -12.29 1.60 1.36
N THR A 268 -10.96 1.68 1.50
CA THR A 268 -10.30 2.17 2.71
C THR A 268 -10.48 3.67 2.87
N LEU A 269 -10.29 4.45 1.81
CA LEU A 269 -10.47 5.91 1.84
C LEU A 269 -11.91 6.30 2.20
N ASN A 270 -12.90 5.49 1.79
CA ASN A 270 -14.31 5.67 2.13
C ASN A 270 -14.70 5.09 3.50
N CYS A 271 -13.75 4.59 4.29
CA CYS A 271 -14.04 4.05 5.62
C CYS A 271 -14.38 5.18 6.60
N ALA A 272 -15.66 5.30 6.98
CA ALA A 272 -16.20 6.42 7.76
C ALA A 272 -15.42 6.73 9.07
N VAL A 273 -14.90 5.71 9.76
CA VAL A 273 -14.14 5.88 11.02
C VAL A 273 -12.82 6.63 10.83
N LEU A 274 -12.25 6.64 9.61
CA LEU A 274 -11.04 7.40 9.30
C LEU A 274 -11.32 8.91 9.11
N ARG A 275 -12.59 9.29 8.96
CA ARG A 275 -13.06 10.67 8.74
C ARG A 275 -12.24 11.40 7.69
N LEU A 276 -11.97 10.70 6.59
CA LEU A 276 -11.28 11.29 5.45
C LEU A 276 -12.27 12.18 4.68
N PRO A 277 -11.80 13.29 4.08
CA PRO A 277 -12.63 14.10 3.19
C PRO A 277 -13.15 13.30 2.01
N SER A 278 -14.27 13.76 1.42
CA SER A 278 -14.78 13.21 0.16
C SER A 278 -13.71 13.29 -0.92
N LEU A 279 -13.67 12.38 -1.90
CA LEU A 279 -12.62 12.38 -2.93
C LEU A 279 -12.53 13.70 -3.71
N SER A 280 -13.65 14.41 -3.91
CA SER A 280 -13.67 15.75 -4.53
C SER A 280 -12.91 16.83 -3.73
N ASP A 281 -12.57 16.56 -2.48
CA ASP A 281 -11.73 17.44 -1.64
C ASP A 281 -10.26 17.02 -1.61
N TRP A 282 -9.88 16.00 -2.39
CA TRP A 282 -8.49 15.57 -2.50
C TRP A 282 -7.77 16.26 -3.66
N ALA A 283 -6.47 16.49 -3.47
CA ALA A 283 -5.55 16.77 -4.56
C ALA A 283 -4.58 15.61 -4.78
N VAL A 284 -4.23 15.36 -6.03
CA VAL A 284 -3.18 14.42 -6.42
C VAL A 284 -1.94 15.19 -6.84
N LEU A 285 -0.78 14.83 -6.28
CA LEU A 285 0.52 15.30 -6.77
C LEU A 285 1.15 14.22 -7.67
N THR A 286 1.37 14.56 -8.94
CA THR A 286 1.91 13.65 -9.94
C THR A 286 2.79 14.38 -10.95
N HIS A 287 3.34 13.66 -11.93
CA HIS A 287 4.06 14.30 -13.03
C HIS A 287 3.11 14.76 -14.13
N GLU A 288 3.53 15.74 -14.93
CA GLU A 288 2.75 16.34 -16.03
C GLU A 288 2.07 15.31 -16.94
N ALA A 289 2.85 14.37 -17.48
CA ALA A 289 2.34 13.36 -18.41
C ALA A 289 1.42 12.27 -17.81
N ALA A 290 1.06 12.37 -16.51
CA ALA A 290 0.11 11.47 -15.85
C ALA A 290 -1.20 12.17 -15.53
N VAL A 291 -1.30 13.50 -15.70
CA VAL A 291 -2.49 14.27 -15.30
C VAL A 291 -3.76 13.68 -15.90
N GLU A 292 -3.75 13.41 -17.21
CA GLU A 292 -4.91 12.84 -17.92
C GLU A 292 -5.31 11.46 -17.39
N SER A 293 -4.36 10.64 -16.94
CA SER A 293 -4.64 9.30 -16.40
C SER A 293 -5.41 9.30 -15.07
N TRP A 294 -5.53 10.46 -14.43
CA TRP A 294 -6.35 10.66 -13.23
C TRP A 294 -7.79 11.06 -13.55
N ALA A 295 -8.14 11.24 -14.82
CA ALA A 295 -9.52 11.44 -15.23
C ALA A 295 -10.40 10.28 -14.72
N GLY A 296 -11.57 10.59 -14.18
CA GLY A 296 -12.48 9.59 -13.62
C GLY A 296 -12.10 9.02 -12.26
N SER A 297 -10.97 9.40 -11.66
CA SER A 297 -10.59 8.93 -10.32
C SER A 297 -11.45 9.49 -9.17
N GLY A 298 -12.30 10.49 -9.46
CA GLY A 298 -13.15 11.18 -8.48
C GLY A 298 -12.42 12.24 -7.64
N VAL A 299 -11.11 12.41 -7.82
CA VAL A 299 -10.34 13.43 -7.10
C VAL A 299 -10.65 14.84 -7.63
N GLY A 300 -10.73 15.83 -6.74
CA GLY A 300 -11.13 17.19 -7.12
C GLY A 300 -10.06 18.00 -7.82
N GLN A 301 -8.79 17.63 -7.65
CA GLN A 301 -7.67 18.35 -8.26
C GLN A 301 -6.52 17.40 -8.57
N VAL A 302 -5.88 17.60 -9.73
CA VAL A 302 -4.67 16.88 -10.13
C VAL A 302 -3.61 17.94 -10.46
N ILE A 303 -2.50 17.92 -9.74
CA ILE A 303 -1.43 18.91 -9.85
C ILE A 303 -0.18 18.22 -10.40
N ALA A 304 0.24 18.67 -11.58
CA ALA A 304 1.55 18.35 -12.13
C ALA A 304 2.62 19.11 -11.34
N SER A 305 3.51 18.37 -10.67
CA SER A 305 4.50 18.96 -9.76
C SER A 305 5.91 18.99 -10.34
N TYR A 306 6.13 18.20 -11.40
CA TYR A 306 7.32 18.18 -12.23
C TYR A 306 6.98 17.60 -13.60
N ARG A 307 7.82 17.89 -14.59
CA ARG A 307 7.84 17.19 -15.88
C ARG A 307 9.14 16.42 -16.04
N LEU A 308 9.09 15.38 -16.87
CA LEU A 308 10.26 14.62 -17.29
C LEU A 308 10.69 15.17 -18.63
N ASP A 309 11.89 15.74 -18.68
CA ASP A 309 12.53 16.13 -19.92
C ASP A 309 13.37 14.94 -20.41
N ALA A 310 13.11 14.48 -21.63
CA ALA A 310 13.87 13.39 -22.23
C ALA A 310 15.26 13.93 -22.55
N GLY A 311 16.27 13.48 -21.80
CA GLY A 311 17.67 13.73 -22.12
C GLY A 311 18.06 13.05 -23.43
N ALA A 312 19.35 13.18 -23.78
CA ALA A 312 19.88 12.55 -24.98
C ALA A 312 19.56 11.03 -25.01
N PRO A 313 19.25 10.46 -26.19
CA PRO A 313 19.02 9.04 -26.36
C PRO A 313 20.22 8.20 -25.88
N PRO A 314 20.05 6.90 -25.63
CA PRO A 314 21.13 6.05 -25.15
C PRO A 314 22.31 6.07 -26.14
N ASP A 315 23.52 6.11 -25.61
CA ASP A 315 24.75 5.88 -26.38
C ASP A 315 25.49 4.62 -25.91
N GLY A 316 26.44 4.17 -26.74
CA GLY A 316 27.35 3.06 -26.44
C GLY A 316 26.67 1.79 -25.91
N ASP A 317 27.15 1.33 -24.76
CA ASP A 317 26.75 0.05 -24.15
C ASP A 317 25.28 0.04 -23.69
N GLN A 318 24.71 1.19 -23.32
CA GLN A 318 23.32 1.27 -22.91
C GLN A 318 22.37 0.98 -24.07
N LEU A 319 22.68 1.54 -25.24
CA LEU A 319 21.92 1.28 -26.46
C LEU A 319 22.04 -0.19 -26.88
N SER A 320 23.25 -0.74 -26.83
CA SER A 320 23.53 -2.13 -27.15
C SER A 320 22.76 -3.09 -26.25
N ASN A 321 22.79 -2.88 -24.93
CA ASN A 321 22.04 -3.69 -23.96
C ASN A 321 20.54 -3.61 -24.19
N LEU A 322 20.02 -2.42 -24.51
CA LEU A 322 18.60 -2.20 -24.71
C LEU A 322 18.10 -2.89 -26.00
N ARG A 323 18.90 -2.87 -27.07
CA ARG A 323 18.60 -3.60 -28.32
C ARG A 323 18.76 -5.11 -28.19
N ALA A 324 19.67 -5.57 -27.32
CA ALA A 324 19.88 -7.00 -27.06
C ALA A 324 18.82 -7.59 -26.11
N ALA A 325 18.12 -6.75 -25.35
CA ALA A 325 17.14 -7.19 -24.38
C ALA A 325 15.87 -7.74 -25.04
N THR A 326 15.27 -8.73 -24.39
CA THR A 326 14.04 -9.38 -24.85
C THR A 326 12.89 -9.24 -23.87
N HIS A 327 13.19 -8.99 -22.60
CA HIS A 327 12.19 -8.81 -21.55
C HIS A 327 12.40 -7.46 -20.89
N PHE A 328 11.40 -6.59 -20.96
CA PHE A 328 11.49 -5.20 -20.50
C PHE A 328 10.54 -4.96 -19.35
N TYR A 329 11.04 -4.39 -18.24
CA TYR A 329 10.20 -3.86 -17.18
C TYR A 329 10.07 -2.34 -17.28
N TRP A 330 8.86 -1.86 -17.55
CA TRP A 330 8.54 -0.44 -17.65
C TRP A 330 8.11 0.12 -16.30
N SER A 331 8.90 1.04 -15.77
CA SER A 331 8.62 1.71 -14.49
C SER A 331 7.65 2.89 -14.61
N SER A 332 7.49 3.44 -15.82
CA SER A 332 6.53 4.50 -16.12
C SER A 332 6.12 4.49 -17.60
N PRO A 333 4.96 5.09 -17.95
CA PRO A 333 4.56 5.28 -19.34
C PRO A 333 5.59 6.07 -20.18
N GLN A 334 6.24 7.06 -19.58
CA GLN A 334 7.21 7.93 -20.27
C GLN A 334 8.48 7.17 -20.59
N GLN A 335 8.92 6.27 -19.70
CA GLN A 335 10.05 5.39 -19.99
C GLN A 335 9.76 4.53 -21.22
N TYR A 336 8.55 3.96 -21.32
CA TYR A 336 8.14 3.23 -22.51
C TYR A 336 8.15 4.14 -23.75
N ARG A 337 7.45 5.28 -23.71
CA ARG A 337 7.33 6.18 -24.89
C ARG A 337 8.68 6.67 -25.42
N ALA A 338 9.64 6.98 -24.54
CA ALA A 338 10.97 7.42 -24.95
C ALA A 338 11.83 6.31 -25.56
N LEU A 339 11.53 5.05 -25.24
CA LEU A 339 12.33 3.88 -25.61
C LEU A 339 11.63 2.94 -26.58
N ALA A 340 10.35 3.18 -26.89
CA ALA A 340 9.53 2.37 -27.77
C ALA A 340 10.19 2.02 -29.12
N PRO A 341 11.06 2.87 -29.73
CA PRO A 341 11.73 2.51 -30.98
C PRO A 341 12.79 1.42 -30.89
N PHE A 342 13.22 1.01 -29.69
CA PHE A 342 14.40 0.15 -29.52
C PHE A 342 14.13 -1.33 -29.18
N PRO A 343 13.11 -1.70 -28.38
CA PRO A 343 12.72 -3.09 -28.23
C PRO A 343 12.45 -3.75 -29.59
N GLY A 344 12.85 -5.02 -29.73
CA GLY A 344 12.50 -5.81 -30.92
C GLY A 344 11.01 -6.11 -31.02
N ALA A 345 10.54 -6.54 -32.19
CA ALA A 345 9.12 -6.84 -32.42
C ALA A 345 8.57 -7.93 -31.47
N ASP A 346 9.42 -8.89 -31.07
CA ASP A 346 9.08 -9.98 -30.15
C ASP A 346 9.39 -9.66 -28.68
N ALA A 347 9.57 -8.38 -28.34
CA ALA A 347 9.87 -7.97 -26.97
C ALA A 347 8.71 -8.28 -26.03
N VAL A 348 9.02 -8.87 -24.88
CA VAL A 348 8.07 -9.08 -23.79
C VAL A 348 8.04 -7.84 -22.92
N HIS A 349 6.92 -7.13 -22.94
CA HIS A 349 6.71 -5.94 -22.13
C HIS A 349 6.10 -6.35 -20.78
N ALA A 350 6.67 -5.84 -19.68
CA ALA A 350 6.16 -6.07 -18.33
C ALA A 350 6.08 -4.75 -17.56
N CYS A 351 5.15 -4.65 -16.61
CA CYS A 351 5.03 -3.48 -15.75
C CYS A 351 4.27 -3.79 -14.45
N GLY A 352 4.15 -2.79 -13.58
CA GLY A 352 3.28 -2.85 -12.41
C GLY A 352 1.80 -2.68 -12.77
N ALA A 353 0.90 -3.11 -11.90
CA ALA A 353 -0.56 -3.12 -12.16
C ALA A 353 -1.27 -1.75 -12.16
N GLY A 354 -0.53 -0.64 -12.24
CA GLY A 354 -1.06 0.73 -12.22
C GLY A 354 -1.10 1.39 -13.60
N LYS A 355 -1.00 2.72 -13.63
CA LYS A 355 -1.13 3.55 -14.85
C LYS A 355 -0.21 3.18 -16.01
N THR A 356 0.98 2.61 -15.74
CA THR A 356 1.85 2.09 -16.80
C THR A 356 1.16 0.98 -17.60
N ALA A 357 0.41 0.11 -16.93
CA ALA A 357 -0.33 -0.96 -17.58
C ALA A 357 -1.50 -0.43 -18.40
N ASP A 358 -2.20 0.61 -17.92
CA ASP A 358 -3.27 1.29 -18.68
C ASP A 358 -2.72 1.82 -20.02
N VAL A 359 -1.63 2.59 -19.97
CA VAL A 359 -1.04 3.21 -21.17
C VAL A 359 -0.49 2.17 -22.15
N LEU A 360 0.12 1.09 -21.67
CA LEU A 360 0.60 0.03 -22.57
C LEU A 360 -0.58 -0.65 -23.29
N CYS A 361 -1.67 -0.95 -22.58
CA CYS A 361 -2.89 -1.49 -23.18
C CYS A 361 -3.52 -0.53 -24.22
N GLU A 362 -3.58 0.77 -23.94
CA GLU A 362 -4.07 1.79 -24.88
C GLU A 362 -3.24 1.86 -26.17
N LEU A 363 -1.95 1.53 -26.09
CA LEU A 363 -1.03 1.46 -27.22
C LEU A 363 -1.08 0.11 -27.95
N GLY A 364 -2.03 -0.77 -27.61
CA GLY A 364 -2.19 -2.09 -28.24
C GLY A 364 -1.18 -3.13 -27.78
N ILE A 365 -0.49 -2.89 -26.66
CA ILE A 365 0.48 -3.83 -26.08
C ILE A 365 -0.22 -4.61 -24.99
N GLU A 366 0.04 -5.93 -24.93
CA GLU A 366 -0.42 -6.79 -23.85
C GLU A 366 0.73 -7.01 -22.85
N PRO A 367 0.93 -6.12 -21.86
CA PRO A 367 2.02 -6.29 -20.91
C PRO A 367 1.73 -7.40 -19.91
N VAL A 368 2.79 -8.13 -19.55
CA VAL A 368 2.76 -9.03 -18.39
C VAL A 368 2.76 -8.20 -17.11
N ILE A 369 1.70 -8.33 -16.31
CA ILE A 369 1.51 -7.53 -15.11
C ILE A 369 2.14 -8.22 -13.90
N PHE A 370 2.99 -7.48 -13.17
CA PHE A 370 3.63 -7.94 -11.94
C PHE A 370 3.22 -7.07 -10.75
N PRO A 371 3.15 -7.63 -9.53
CA PRO A 371 2.92 -6.83 -8.33
C PRO A 371 4.02 -5.77 -8.08
N ASN A 372 5.26 -6.09 -8.46
CA ASN A 372 6.41 -5.17 -8.38
C ASN A 372 7.59 -5.68 -9.23
N ARG A 373 8.57 -4.81 -9.46
CA ARG A 373 9.79 -5.11 -10.23
C ARG A 373 10.59 -6.28 -9.66
N SER A 374 10.63 -6.43 -8.33
CA SER A 374 11.37 -7.53 -7.69
C SER A 374 10.78 -8.90 -8.04
N GLU A 375 9.44 -9.00 -8.13
CA GLU A 375 8.78 -10.22 -8.59
C GLU A 375 9.04 -10.50 -10.07
N TRP A 376 9.11 -9.48 -10.92
CA TRP A 376 9.51 -9.64 -12.32
C TRP A 376 10.96 -10.15 -12.43
N ARG A 377 11.91 -9.58 -11.66
CA ARG A 377 13.29 -10.09 -11.63
C ARG A 377 13.37 -11.55 -11.19
N ARG A 378 12.59 -11.93 -10.17
CA ARG A 378 12.47 -13.32 -9.69
C ARG A 378 11.85 -14.28 -10.70
N TRP A 379 10.99 -13.77 -11.57
CA TRP A 379 10.37 -14.55 -12.64
C TRP A 379 11.37 -14.87 -13.77
N LEU A 380 12.36 -13.99 -13.99
CA LEU A 380 13.43 -14.21 -14.96
C LEU A 380 14.59 -15.06 -14.43
N SER A 381 14.90 -14.94 -13.13
CA SER A 381 15.97 -15.66 -12.42
C SER A 381 15.62 -17.12 -12.16
#